data_AF-A0A7C1JV90-F1
#
_entry.id   AF-A0A7C1JV90-F1
#
_cell.length_a   1.000
_cell.length_b   1.000
_cell.length_c   1.000
_cell.angle_alpha   90.00
_cell.angle_beta   90.00
_cell.angle_gamma   90.00
#
_symmetry.space_group_name_H-M   'P 1'
#
loop_
_entity.id
_entity.type
_entity.pdbx_description
1 polymer ?
#
loop_
_entity_poly.entity_id
_entity_poly.type
_entity_poly.pdbx_seq_one_letter_code
_entity_poly.pdbx_strand_id
1 'polypeptide(L)'
;MSARKRKPKIIVRTWTPEDIPGIVECHRAAYPEYPKNAYYTERFYEMQYAAFPEGQFLAEIDGKIVGYATSLIVQLDDDAHWYTYEEITGGGTFSTHDPSGDTLYGADIGVRPEYRRMGISKLLYEKRIALMKRYNLRRMVAYGRIPGYTDYAGKMTAEEYVQKVVAGELSDPALSAHLRAGYKVRRVLLDFLWDDSSLNYSTLLEMPNPNYQPEKRKIAAAPLQRVVRRIRVCAAQWCMRPIHSWDEFEQTVNFFVDTADTYHCHFLLFPELFTAQLFTIMPSDLDSRTAIRRLASMTERYIELFSDLAEKHGLYIIAGSQPELRDGEVYNVAYLFTPSGRYYSQDALHIPPIERTDFDIEPGEDIKVFDTPLARIGIQVGYDVEFPELARLQTLSGAEVIFVPYSTDERKAFDRIRYTAQARAVENFVYIVIAGNVGNLPASKNYLINYGQAAVFTPSDFAFPPHATAGESEANVETVLITDLDLTSLVQQRDLATVRHLYDRRTDLYDVRAKRAVKIVRTE
;
A
#
# COMPACT_ATOMS: atom_id res chain seq x y z
N MET A 1 40.71 -29.22 35.46
CA MET A 1 39.33 -29.50 35.04
C MET A 1 38.83 -28.33 34.21
N SER A 2 38.68 -28.53 32.89
CA SER A 2 38.18 -27.51 31.97
C SER A 2 36.66 -27.38 32.14
N ALA A 3 36.19 -26.20 32.54
CA ALA A 3 34.77 -25.88 32.60
C ALA A 3 34.21 -25.89 31.17
N ARG A 4 33.46 -26.95 30.81
CA ARG A 4 32.66 -26.99 29.58
C ARG A 4 31.72 -25.79 29.58
N LYS A 5 32.02 -24.75 28.79
CA LYS A 5 31.06 -23.68 28.47
C LYS A 5 29.79 -24.35 27.93
N ARG A 6 28.69 -24.24 28.69
CA ARG A 6 27.36 -24.71 28.28
C ARG A 6 27.04 -24.04 26.95
N LYS A 7 26.69 -24.81 25.91
CA LYS A 7 26.19 -24.22 24.66
C LYS A 7 24.95 -23.39 24.99
N PRO A 8 24.85 -22.13 24.52
CA PRO A 8 23.70 -21.29 24.77
C PRO A 8 22.44 -21.97 24.22
N LYS A 9 21.35 -21.93 24.99
CA LYS A 9 20.08 -22.55 24.63
C LYS A 9 19.36 -21.62 23.64
N ILE A 10 19.15 -22.09 22.42
CA ILE A 10 18.39 -21.37 21.39
C ILE A 10 16.92 -21.72 21.56
N ILE A 11 16.06 -20.71 21.68
CA ILE A 11 14.60 -20.88 21.74
C ILE A 11 14.02 -20.34 20.44
N VAL A 12 13.14 -21.11 19.79
CA VAL A 12 12.44 -20.68 18.57
C VAL A 12 10.95 -20.78 18.78
N ARG A 13 10.25 -19.65 18.61
CA ARG A 13 8.82 -19.48 18.87
C ARG A 13 8.18 -18.54 17.86
N THR A 14 6.86 -18.49 17.86
CA THR A 14 6.08 -17.48 17.13
C THR A 14 6.26 -16.12 17.81
N TRP A 15 6.18 -15.04 17.03
CA TRP A 15 6.23 -13.67 17.55
C TRP A 15 5.05 -13.37 18.46
N THR A 16 5.22 -12.37 19.32
CA THR A 16 4.15 -11.55 19.88
C THR A 16 4.37 -10.10 19.46
N PRO A 17 3.36 -9.20 19.56
CA PRO A 17 3.54 -7.80 19.20
C PRO A 17 4.71 -7.11 19.92
N GLU A 18 4.99 -7.51 21.18
CA GLU A 18 6.08 -6.95 21.99
C GLU A 18 7.49 -7.28 21.45
N ASP A 19 7.61 -8.26 20.55
CA ASP A 19 8.89 -8.65 19.95
C ASP A 19 9.29 -7.75 18.77
N ILE A 20 8.35 -6.99 18.19
CA ILE A 20 8.52 -6.25 16.94
C ILE A 20 9.71 -5.29 16.95
N PRO A 21 9.93 -4.47 18.00
CA PRO A 21 11.10 -3.60 18.06
C PRO A 21 12.42 -4.39 17.97
N GLY A 22 12.51 -5.53 18.66
CA GLY A 22 13.68 -6.41 18.63
C GLY A 22 13.86 -7.12 17.28
N ILE A 23 12.78 -7.36 16.54
CA ILE A 23 12.81 -7.89 15.17
C ILE A 23 13.35 -6.83 14.20
N VAL A 24 12.90 -5.58 14.29
CA VAL A 24 13.43 -4.46 13.48
C VAL A 24 14.94 -4.30 13.71
N GLU A 25 15.39 -4.34 14.96
CA GLU A 25 16.83 -4.31 15.26
C GLU A 25 17.57 -5.52 14.66
N CYS A 26 16.96 -6.71 14.73
CA CYS A 26 17.55 -7.92 14.17
C CYS A 26 17.62 -7.87 12.64
N HIS A 27 16.60 -7.32 11.98
CA HIS A 27 16.54 -7.10 10.53
C HIS A 27 17.65 -6.14 10.07
N ARG A 28 17.75 -4.97 10.71
CA ARG A 28 18.82 -4.00 10.43
C ARG A 28 20.21 -4.59 10.63
N ALA A 29 20.40 -5.38 11.69
CA ALA A 29 21.68 -6.03 11.94
C ALA A 29 21.98 -7.18 10.95
N ALA A 30 20.96 -7.87 10.44
CA ALA A 30 21.12 -8.96 9.49
C ALA A 30 21.52 -8.47 8.09
N TYR A 31 21.05 -7.28 7.70
CA TYR A 31 21.24 -6.66 6.38
C TYR A 31 21.82 -5.23 6.44
N PRO A 32 23.00 -5.02 7.05
CA PRO A 32 23.58 -3.68 7.23
C PRO A 32 23.84 -2.93 5.92
N GLU A 33 23.89 -3.64 4.79
CA GLU A 33 24.09 -3.10 3.45
C GLU A 33 22.84 -2.45 2.84
N TYR A 34 21.64 -2.68 3.40
CA TYR A 34 20.42 -2.10 2.83
C TYR A 34 20.37 -0.58 3.00
N PRO A 35 19.88 0.16 1.98
CA PRO A 35 19.64 1.59 2.11
C PRO A 35 18.57 1.84 3.17
N LYS A 36 18.62 3.01 3.82
CA LYS A 36 17.78 3.30 4.99
C LYS A 36 16.28 3.12 4.75
N ASN A 37 15.82 3.46 3.54
CA ASN A 37 14.42 3.37 3.12
C ASN A 37 13.97 1.95 2.71
N ALA A 38 14.88 0.98 2.63
CA ALA A 38 14.55 -0.42 2.34
C ALA A 38 14.34 -1.27 3.61
N TYR A 39 14.62 -0.73 4.80
CA TYR A 39 14.35 -1.45 6.04
C TYR A 39 12.87 -1.42 6.37
N TYR A 40 12.33 -2.58 6.74
CA TYR A 40 11.00 -2.62 7.33
C TYR A 40 10.97 -1.91 8.68
N THR A 41 9.98 -1.03 8.83
CA THR A 41 9.65 -0.35 10.08
C THR A 41 8.87 -1.27 11.01
N GLU A 42 8.66 -0.85 12.26
CA GLU A 42 7.82 -1.59 13.22
C GLU A 42 6.42 -1.83 12.64
N ARG A 43 5.83 -0.81 12.01
CA ARG A 43 4.54 -0.92 11.32
C ARG A 43 4.50 -2.03 10.28
N PHE A 44 5.50 -2.14 9.41
CA PHE A 44 5.50 -3.22 8.41
C PHE A 44 5.39 -4.59 9.08
N TYR A 45 6.13 -4.81 10.16
CA TYR A 45 6.05 -6.05 10.92
C TYR A 45 4.75 -6.21 11.72
N GLU A 46 4.13 -5.12 12.18
CA GLU A 46 2.78 -5.15 12.75
C GLU A 46 1.75 -5.58 11.73
N MET A 47 1.79 -5.04 10.50
CA MET A 47 0.91 -5.43 9.40
C MET A 47 1.13 -6.88 8.99
N GLN A 48 2.38 -7.33 8.87
CA GLN A 48 2.72 -8.73 8.60
C GLN A 48 2.21 -9.67 9.70
N TYR A 49 2.36 -9.29 10.96
CA TYR A 49 1.86 -10.04 12.10
C TYR A 49 0.33 -10.07 12.11
N ALA A 50 -0.35 -8.94 11.88
CA ALA A 50 -1.79 -8.86 11.80
C ALA A 50 -2.36 -9.71 10.65
N ALA A 51 -1.68 -9.76 9.51
CA ALA A 51 -2.07 -10.56 8.37
C ALA A 51 -1.95 -12.07 8.63
N PHE A 52 -0.83 -12.54 9.19
CA PHE A 52 -0.62 -13.97 9.46
C PHE A 52 0.25 -14.23 10.69
N PRO A 53 -0.31 -14.16 11.92
CA PRO A 53 0.45 -14.29 13.16
C PRO A 53 1.26 -15.60 13.25
N GLU A 54 0.66 -16.72 12.85
CA GLU A 54 1.29 -18.05 12.92
C GLU A 54 2.45 -18.24 11.92
N GLY A 55 2.55 -17.35 10.93
CA GLY A 55 3.60 -17.33 9.91
C GLY A 55 4.92 -16.71 10.37
N GLN A 56 4.93 -16.02 11.51
CA GLN A 56 6.06 -15.21 11.93
C GLN A 56 6.83 -15.86 13.08
N PHE A 57 8.11 -16.17 12.87
CA PHE A 57 8.95 -16.90 13.84
C PHE A 57 10.21 -16.12 14.24
N LEU A 58 10.59 -16.19 15.51
CA LEU A 58 11.84 -15.62 16.02
C LEU A 58 12.69 -16.68 16.70
N ALA A 59 13.98 -16.40 16.76
CA ALA A 59 14.95 -17.13 17.55
C ALA A 59 15.57 -16.20 18.59
N GLU A 60 15.59 -16.64 19.85
CA GLU A 60 16.15 -15.90 20.97
C GLU A 60 17.22 -16.71 21.71
N ILE A 61 18.22 -16.00 22.23
CA ILE A 61 19.27 -16.50 23.14
C ILE A 61 19.35 -15.54 24.31
N ASP A 62 19.18 -16.04 25.53
CA ASP A 62 19.24 -15.26 26.77
C ASP A 62 18.34 -13.99 26.72
N GLY A 63 17.15 -14.12 26.14
CA GLY A 63 16.16 -13.04 25.99
C GLY A 63 16.43 -12.06 24.84
N LYS A 64 17.56 -12.18 24.12
CA LYS A 64 17.86 -11.36 22.95
C LYS A 64 17.36 -12.03 21.67
N ILE A 65 16.65 -11.31 20.82
CA ILE A 65 16.28 -11.76 19.47
C ILE A 65 17.53 -11.75 18.57
N VAL A 66 17.88 -12.94 18.08
CA VAL A 66 19.11 -13.20 17.29
C VAL A 66 18.82 -13.64 15.86
N GLY A 67 17.58 -13.97 15.55
CA GLY A 67 17.11 -14.24 14.20
C GLY A 67 15.59 -14.23 14.10
N TYR A 68 15.08 -14.09 12.88
CA TYR A 68 13.64 -14.07 12.59
C TYR A 68 13.36 -14.65 11.21
N ALA A 69 12.11 -15.00 10.96
CA ALA A 69 11.62 -15.51 9.70
C ALA A 69 10.15 -15.11 9.51
N THR A 70 9.81 -14.51 8.36
CA THR A 70 8.46 -14.06 8.02
C THR A 70 7.83 -14.88 6.92
N SER A 71 6.52 -15.13 6.96
CA SER A 71 5.87 -15.94 5.93
C SER A 71 4.43 -15.55 5.75
N LEU A 72 3.87 -15.86 4.58
CA LEU A 72 2.45 -15.76 4.27
C LEU A 72 2.03 -16.93 3.38
N ILE A 73 0.77 -17.34 3.49
CA ILE A 73 0.15 -18.28 2.54
C ILE A 73 -0.35 -17.49 1.34
N VAL A 74 -0.09 -18.00 0.14
CA VAL A 74 -0.51 -17.41 -1.15
C VAL A 74 -0.87 -18.51 -2.13
N GLN A 75 -1.64 -18.16 -3.16
CA GLN A 75 -1.87 -19.01 -4.32
C GLN A 75 -1.00 -18.55 -5.49
N LEU A 76 -0.01 -19.34 -5.87
CA LEU A 76 0.84 -19.07 -7.03
C LEU A 76 0.41 -19.96 -8.20
N ASP A 77 0.17 -19.35 -9.36
CA ASP A 77 -0.07 -20.07 -10.61
C ASP A 77 1.23 -20.74 -11.07
N ASP A 78 1.14 -22.02 -11.43
CA ASP A 78 2.28 -22.81 -11.93
C ASP A 78 2.68 -22.38 -13.35
N ASP A 79 1.74 -21.83 -14.12
CA ASP A 79 1.90 -21.40 -15.51
C ASP A 79 2.15 -19.88 -15.66
N ALA A 80 1.98 -19.10 -14.59
CA ALA A 80 2.32 -17.68 -14.61
C ALA A 80 3.83 -17.48 -14.74
N HIS A 81 4.23 -16.61 -15.67
CA HIS A 81 5.62 -16.49 -16.07
C HIS A 81 6.45 -15.59 -15.12
N TRP A 82 5.82 -14.81 -14.23
CA TRP A 82 6.46 -14.07 -13.14
C TRP A 82 5.42 -13.49 -12.15
N TYR A 83 5.78 -13.40 -10.87
CA TYR A 83 5.12 -12.58 -9.85
C TYR A 83 6.21 -11.82 -9.10
N THR A 84 6.21 -10.49 -9.04
CA THR A 84 7.27 -9.75 -8.31
C THR A 84 7.20 -9.96 -6.80
N TYR A 85 8.27 -9.59 -6.08
CA TYR A 85 8.26 -9.65 -4.62
C TYR A 85 7.12 -8.81 -4.02
N GLU A 86 6.91 -7.62 -4.57
CA GLU A 86 5.88 -6.67 -4.17
C GLU A 86 4.48 -7.22 -4.44
N GLU A 87 4.26 -7.87 -5.60
CA GLU A 87 2.98 -8.50 -5.94
C GLU A 87 2.66 -9.69 -5.03
N ILE A 88 3.66 -10.48 -4.64
CA ILE A 88 3.45 -11.63 -3.74
C ILE A 88 3.20 -11.17 -2.31
N THR A 89 3.88 -10.11 -1.86
CA THR A 89 3.86 -9.67 -0.45
C THR A 89 2.92 -8.50 -0.18
N GLY A 90 2.33 -7.89 -1.20
CA GLY A 90 1.57 -6.66 -1.07
C GLY A 90 2.47 -5.50 -0.62
N GLY A 91 3.62 -5.33 -1.29
CA GLY A 91 4.62 -4.33 -0.92
C GLY A 91 5.19 -4.53 0.50
N GLY A 92 5.33 -5.78 0.95
CA GLY A 92 5.85 -6.09 2.29
C GLY A 92 4.83 -6.01 3.43
N THR A 93 3.58 -5.62 3.17
CA THR A 93 2.51 -5.53 4.20
C THR A 93 1.79 -6.86 4.50
N PHE A 94 1.97 -7.86 3.63
CA PHE A 94 1.25 -9.14 3.58
C PHE A 94 -0.25 -9.00 3.32
N SER A 95 -0.66 -7.91 2.68
CA SER A 95 -2.04 -7.67 2.24
C SER A 95 -2.56 -8.68 1.20
N THR A 96 -1.66 -9.50 0.67
CA THR A 96 -1.88 -10.61 -0.27
C THR A 96 -2.07 -11.98 0.39
N HIS A 97 -1.99 -12.04 1.73
CA HIS A 97 -2.13 -13.28 2.47
C HIS A 97 -3.50 -13.93 2.23
N ASP A 98 -3.47 -15.18 1.78
CA ASP A 98 -4.65 -15.97 1.50
C ASP A 98 -4.57 -17.33 2.22
N PRO A 99 -5.33 -17.52 3.31
CA PRO A 99 -5.42 -18.81 4.01
C PRO A 99 -5.88 -19.98 3.13
N SER A 100 -6.53 -19.71 1.99
CA SER A 100 -7.01 -20.69 1.02
C SER A 100 -5.95 -21.11 -0.01
N GLY A 101 -4.87 -20.34 -0.15
CA GLY A 101 -3.75 -20.65 -1.06
C GLY A 101 -3.00 -21.94 -0.73
N ASP A 102 -2.29 -22.50 -1.71
CA ASP A 102 -1.60 -23.79 -1.57
C ASP A 102 -0.10 -23.70 -1.26
N THR A 103 0.45 -22.48 -1.20
CA THR A 103 1.89 -22.25 -1.12
C THR A 103 2.23 -21.41 0.11
N LEU A 104 3.18 -21.89 0.92
CA LEU A 104 3.81 -21.05 1.95
C LEU A 104 4.92 -20.23 1.29
N TYR A 105 4.79 -18.91 1.25
CA TYR A 105 5.85 -18.04 0.77
C TYR A 105 6.72 -17.57 1.92
N GLY A 106 8.02 -17.87 1.86
CA GLY A 106 9.02 -17.42 2.82
C GLY A 106 9.54 -16.04 2.43
N ALA A 107 8.91 -14.99 2.96
CA ALA A 107 9.16 -13.61 2.53
C ALA A 107 10.52 -13.05 2.98
N ASP A 108 10.94 -13.29 4.22
CA ASP A 108 12.24 -12.80 4.72
C ASP A 108 12.81 -13.69 5.83
N ILE A 109 14.13 -13.84 5.95
CA ILE A 109 14.80 -14.61 7.02
C ILE A 109 16.19 -14.08 7.35
N GLY A 110 16.31 -13.42 8.50
CA GLY A 110 17.55 -12.80 8.96
C GLY A 110 18.13 -13.46 10.22
N VAL A 111 19.46 -13.48 10.32
CA VAL A 111 20.20 -13.84 11.55
C VAL A 111 21.33 -12.85 11.76
N ARG A 112 21.41 -12.31 12.99
CA ARG A 112 22.45 -11.38 13.42
C ARG A 112 23.85 -11.96 13.13
N PRO A 113 24.79 -11.19 12.54
CA PRO A 113 26.10 -11.68 12.12
C PRO A 113 26.87 -12.45 13.21
N GLU A 114 26.84 -11.98 14.45
CA GLU A 114 27.56 -12.55 15.58
C GLU A 114 27.01 -13.90 16.06
N TYR A 115 25.78 -14.27 15.64
CA TYR A 115 25.13 -15.55 15.97
C TYR A 115 25.04 -16.51 14.76
N ARG A 116 25.62 -16.15 13.62
CA ARG A 116 25.69 -17.03 12.44
C ARG A 116 26.49 -18.30 12.78
N ARG A 117 26.25 -19.37 12.02
CA ARG A 117 26.86 -20.72 12.21
C ARG A 117 26.47 -21.44 13.52
N MET A 118 25.54 -20.90 14.30
CA MET A 118 24.99 -21.57 15.49
C MET A 118 23.77 -22.46 15.21
N GLY A 119 23.38 -22.59 13.93
CA GLY A 119 22.23 -23.43 13.52
C GLY A 119 20.86 -22.72 13.62
N ILE A 120 20.82 -21.42 13.89
CA ILE A 120 19.57 -20.64 14.06
C ILE A 120 18.68 -20.72 12.81
N SER A 121 19.23 -20.45 11.62
CA SER A 121 18.46 -20.51 10.36
C SER A 121 17.83 -21.88 10.14
N LYS A 122 18.53 -22.97 10.51
CA LYS A 122 18.00 -24.33 10.41
C LYS A 122 16.75 -24.50 11.29
N LEU A 123 16.79 -24.02 12.54
CA LEU A 123 15.65 -24.10 13.45
C LEU A 123 14.45 -23.25 12.96
N LEU A 124 14.71 -22.08 12.37
CA LEU A 124 13.68 -21.24 11.75
C LEU A 124 13.04 -21.95 10.53
N TYR A 125 13.83 -22.58 9.67
CA TYR A 125 13.30 -23.39 8.58
C TYR A 125 12.50 -24.59 9.07
N GLU A 126 12.93 -25.27 10.14
CA GLU A 126 12.16 -26.37 10.73
C GLU A 126 10.76 -25.92 11.18
N LYS A 127 10.63 -24.69 11.72
CA LYS A 127 9.33 -24.10 12.05
C LYS A 127 8.48 -23.82 10.81
N ARG A 128 9.03 -23.22 9.75
CA ARG A 128 8.32 -23.02 8.47
C ARG A 128 7.87 -24.33 7.85
N ILE A 129 8.72 -25.36 7.87
CA ILE A 129 8.37 -26.70 7.36
C ILE A 129 7.25 -27.31 8.19
N ALA A 130 7.28 -27.16 9.52
CA ALA A 130 6.20 -27.60 10.39
C ALA A 130 4.89 -26.84 10.09
N LEU A 131 4.96 -25.54 9.80
CA LEU A 131 3.82 -24.70 9.42
C LEU A 131 3.23 -25.15 8.08
N MET A 132 4.05 -25.32 7.05
CA MET A 132 3.64 -25.84 5.74
C MET A 132 2.91 -27.18 5.88
N LYS A 133 3.42 -28.08 6.73
CA LYS A 133 2.77 -29.37 7.04
C LYS A 133 1.44 -29.19 7.79
N ARG A 134 1.41 -28.31 8.80
CA ARG A 134 0.22 -28.02 9.61
C ARG A 134 -0.95 -27.53 8.76
N TYR A 135 -0.69 -26.63 7.82
CA TYR A 135 -1.70 -26.10 6.89
C TYR A 135 -1.95 -27.00 5.67
N ASN A 136 -1.26 -28.15 5.59
CA ASN A 136 -1.32 -29.09 4.45
C ASN A 136 -1.11 -28.38 3.11
N LEU A 137 -0.10 -27.52 3.03
CA LEU A 137 0.24 -26.76 1.83
C LEU A 137 1.04 -27.63 0.86
N ARG A 138 0.89 -27.41 -0.45
CA ARG A 138 1.53 -28.19 -1.52
C ARG A 138 3.04 -28.02 -1.51
N ARG A 139 3.50 -26.79 -1.27
CA ARG A 139 4.91 -26.41 -1.34
C ARG A 139 5.22 -25.17 -0.50
N MET A 140 6.51 -24.93 -0.32
CA MET A 140 7.05 -23.66 0.16
C MET A 140 7.90 -23.04 -0.94
N VAL A 141 7.69 -21.76 -1.21
CA VAL A 141 8.41 -20.97 -2.22
C VAL A 141 9.13 -19.81 -1.53
N ALA A 142 10.28 -19.41 -2.06
CA ALA A 142 10.99 -18.21 -1.61
C ALA A 142 11.87 -17.68 -2.75
N TYR A 143 12.32 -16.44 -2.64
CA TYR A 143 13.42 -15.95 -3.46
C TYR A 143 14.67 -15.81 -2.60
N GLY A 144 15.78 -16.33 -3.10
CA GLY A 144 17.07 -16.30 -2.42
C GLY A 144 18.02 -15.35 -3.10
N ARG A 145 18.62 -14.44 -2.32
CA ARG A 145 19.76 -13.61 -2.74
C ARG A 145 21.00 -14.47 -3.03
N ILE A 146 21.91 -13.96 -3.85
CA ILE A 146 23.20 -14.59 -4.18
C ILE A 146 24.38 -13.61 -4.02
N PRO A 147 24.60 -13.06 -2.81
CA PRO A 147 25.54 -11.96 -2.59
C PRO A 147 26.99 -12.34 -2.91
N GLY A 148 27.34 -13.63 -2.96
CA GLY A 148 28.67 -14.08 -3.36
C GLY A 148 28.94 -13.96 -4.87
N TYR A 149 27.91 -13.71 -5.70
CA TYR A 149 28.06 -13.62 -7.15
C TYR A 149 28.92 -12.42 -7.59
N THR A 150 28.93 -11.32 -6.81
CA THR A 150 29.72 -10.13 -7.11
C THR A 150 31.22 -10.43 -7.33
N ASP A 151 31.80 -11.41 -6.62
CA ASP A 151 33.20 -11.82 -6.78
C ASP A 151 33.49 -12.58 -8.10
N TYR A 152 32.43 -13.05 -8.76
CA TYR A 152 32.45 -13.86 -9.97
C TYR A 152 31.83 -13.14 -11.18
N ALA A 153 31.21 -11.99 -10.97
CA ALA A 153 30.69 -11.15 -12.04
C ALA A 153 31.80 -10.82 -13.05
N GLY A 154 31.53 -11.04 -14.34
CA GLY A 154 32.50 -10.91 -15.43
C GLY A 154 33.42 -12.12 -15.64
N LYS A 155 33.36 -13.16 -14.79
CA LYS A 155 34.08 -14.44 -14.98
C LYS A 155 33.15 -15.58 -15.42
N MET A 156 31.87 -15.53 -15.02
CA MET A 156 30.82 -16.48 -15.37
C MET A 156 29.45 -15.80 -15.24
N THR A 157 28.41 -16.40 -15.81
CA THR A 157 27.03 -15.90 -15.63
C THR A 157 26.48 -16.24 -14.24
N ALA A 158 25.38 -15.57 -13.85
CA ALA A 158 24.70 -15.85 -12.58
C ALA A 158 24.15 -17.29 -12.55
N GLU A 159 23.64 -17.78 -13.69
CA GLU A 159 23.19 -19.15 -13.87
C GLU A 159 24.32 -20.16 -13.66
N GLU A 160 25.50 -19.92 -14.26
CA GLU A 160 26.67 -20.78 -14.10
C GLU A 160 27.17 -20.79 -12.65
N TYR A 161 27.20 -19.62 -12.01
CA TYR A 161 27.54 -19.48 -10.59
C TYR A 161 26.59 -20.30 -9.71
N VAL A 162 25.28 -20.13 -9.89
CA VAL A 162 24.25 -20.85 -9.13
C VAL A 162 24.34 -22.35 -9.36
N GLN A 163 24.57 -22.81 -10.60
CA GLN A 163 24.77 -24.24 -10.90
C GLN A 163 25.95 -24.82 -10.12
N LYS A 164 27.08 -24.11 -10.07
CA LYS A 164 28.25 -24.54 -9.29
C LYS A 164 28.01 -24.55 -7.79
N VAL A 165 27.22 -23.61 -7.26
CA VAL A 165 26.79 -23.62 -5.85
C VAL A 165 25.88 -24.82 -5.57
N VAL A 166 24.93 -25.12 -6.45
CA VAL A 166 24.04 -26.29 -6.35
C VAL A 166 24.82 -27.61 -6.43
N ALA A 167 25.87 -27.68 -7.26
CA ALA A 167 26.77 -28.83 -7.36
C ALA A 167 27.72 -28.97 -6.16
N GLY A 168 27.83 -27.96 -5.29
CA GLY A 168 28.75 -27.94 -4.16
C GLY A 168 30.21 -27.60 -4.53
N GLU A 169 30.45 -27.13 -5.75
CA GLU A 169 31.76 -26.65 -6.22
C GLU A 169 32.09 -25.25 -5.68
N LEU A 170 31.06 -24.42 -5.51
CA LEU A 170 31.13 -23.10 -4.90
C LEU A 170 30.21 -23.03 -3.67
N SER A 171 30.40 -22.01 -2.83
CA SER A 171 29.50 -21.74 -1.70
C SER A 171 29.09 -20.28 -1.71
N ASP A 172 27.79 -20.04 -1.85
CA ASP A 172 27.20 -18.72 -1.65
C ASP A 172 26.69 -18.58 -0.20
N PRO A 173 26.94 -17.45 0.50
CA PRO A 173 26.54 -17.25 1.89
C PRO A 173 25.04 -17.40 2.16
N ALA A 174 24.17 -17.02 1.23
CA ALA A 174 22.73 -17.04 1.38
C ALA A 174 22.11 -18.29 0.75
N LEU A 175 22.36 -18.56 -0.54
CA LEU A 175 21.81 -19.69 -1.28
C LEU A 175 22.19 -21.04 -0.64
N SER A 176 23.42 -21.20 -0.13
CA SER A 176 23.80 -22.45 0.55
C SER A 176 22.92 -22.77 1.77
N ALA A 177 22.37 -21.76 2.45
CA ALA A 177 21.48 -21.97 3.58
C ALA A 177 20.10 -22.52 3.13
N HIS A 178 19.55 -21.99 2.04
CA HIS A 178 18.30 -22.48 1.44
C HIS A 178 18.44 -23.93 0.97
N LEU A 179 19.53 -24.24 0.26
CA LEU A 179 19.79 -25.59 -0.24
C LEU A 179 19.90 -26.61 0.90
N ARG A 180 20.62 -26.27 1.97
CA ARG A 180 20.72 -27.13 3.17
C ARG A 180 19.39 -27.31 3.91
N ALA A 181 18.50 -26.33 3.82
CA ALA A 181 17.15 -26.45 4.38
C ALA A 181 16.24 -27.38 3.55
N GLY A 182 16.63 -27.68 2.30
CA GLY A 182 15.92 -28.59 1.40
C GLY A 182 15.23 -27.89 0.21
N TYR A 183 15.46 -26.59 0.01
CA TYR A 183 15.00 -25.93 -1.21
C TYR A 183 15.77 -26.41 -2.44
N LYS A 184 15.10 -26.36 -3.59
CA LYS A 184 15.71 -26.56 -4.90
C LYS A 184 15.62 -25.26 -5.68
N VAL A 185 16.68 -24.92 -6.40
CA VAL A 185 16.65 -23.81 -7.36
C VAL A 185 15.80 -24.22 -8.56
N ARG A 186 14.78 -23.43 -8.87
CA ARG A 186 13.97 -23.57 -10.08
C ARG A 186 14.51 -22.71 -11.22
N ARG A 187 14.93 -21.48 -10.91
CA ARG A 187 15.41 -20.51 -11.88
C ARG A 187 16.29 -19.45 -11.25
N VAL A 188 17.09 -18.78 -12.07
CA VAL A 188 17.76 -17.51 -11.75
C VAL A 188 16.96 -16.40 -12.44
N LEU A 189 16.80 -15.27 -11.75
CA LEU A 189 16.01 -14.12 -12.18
C LEU A 189 16.84 -12.85 -12.02
N LEU A 190 16.61 -11.88 -12.91
CA LEU A 190 17.20 -10.55 -12.88
C LEU A 190 16.11 -9.51 -12.56
N ASP A 191 16.44 -8.47 -11.81
CA ASP A 191 15.56 -7.34 -11.43
C ASP A 191 14.29 -7.75 -10.69
N PHE A 192 14.38 -8.86 -9.97
CA PHE A 192 13.28 -9.36 -9.12
C PHE A 192 13.31 -8.79 -7.71
N LEU A 193 14.50 -8.66 -7.14
CA LEU A 193 14.78 -8.06 -5.85
C LEU A 193 15.84 -6.98 -6.08
N TRP A 194 15.61 -5.80 -5.51
CA TRP A 194 16.62 -4.73 -5.52
C TRP A 194 17.66 -5.05 -4.45
N ASP A 195 18.75 -5.66 -4.89
CA ASP A 195 19.86 -6.09 -4.02
C ASP A 195 21.18 -5.87 -4.75
N ASP A 196 21.82 -4.74 -4.47
CA ASP A 196 23.11 -4.37 -5.03
C ASP A 196 24.18 -5.45 -4.77
N SER A 197 24.11 -6.13 -3.62
CA SER A 197 25.07 -7.16 -3.25
C SER A 197 25.00 -8.40 -4.16
N SER A 198 23.84 -8.66 -4.77
CA SER A 198 23.62 -9.74 -5.75
C SER A 198 23.56 -9.23 -7.18
N LEU A 199 23.85 -7.94 -7.44
CA LEU A 199 23.67 -7.29 -8.75
C LEU A 199 22.24 -7.49 -9.31
N ASN A 200 21.23 -7.39 -8.43
CA ASN A 200 19.80 -7.65 -8.71
C ASN A 200 19.46 -9.07 -9.22
N TYR A 201 20.41 -10.01 -9.17
CA TYR A 201 20.11 -11.42 -9.42
C TYR A 201 19.52 -12.09 -8.18
N SER A 202 18.55 -12.97 -8.39
CA SER A 202 17.96 -13.80 -7.34
C SER A 202 17.65 -15.21 -7.85
N THR A 203 17.44 -16.14 -6.93
CA THR A 203 17.01 -17.50 -7.24
C THR A 203 15.55 -17.69 -6.86
N LEU A 204 14.75 -18.27 -7.75
CA LEU A 204 13.45 -18.82 -7.40
C LEU A 204 13.67 -20.19 -6.75
N LEU A 205 13.27 -20.32 -5.50
CA LEU A 205 13.47 -21.51 -4.67
C LEU A 205 12.14 -22.20 -4.39
N GLU A 206 12.11 -23.52 -4.53
CA GLU A 206 10.92 -24.32 -4.20
C GLU A 206 11.29 -25.52 -3.33
N MET A 207 10.47 -25.78 -2.31
CA MET A 207 10.51 -26.98 -1.47
C MET A 207 9.14 -27.67 -1.51
N PRO A 208 9.01 -28.84 -2.17
CA PRO A 208 7.75 -29.57 -2.20
C PRO A 208 7.41 -30.16 -0.82
N ASN A 209 6.13 -30.20 -0.46
CA ASN A 209 5.67 -30.92 0.73
C ASN A 209 5.36 -32.40 0.38
N PRO A 210 6.21 -33.37 0.77
CA PRO A 210 5.96 -34.78 0.44
C PRO A 210 4.72 -35.35 1.14
N ASN A 211 4.20 -34.68 2.17
CA ASN A 211 3.02 -35.10 2.92
C ASN A 211 1.74 -34.39 2.47
N TYR A 212 1.78 -33.63 1.36
CA TYR A 212 0.61 -32.94 0.84
C TYR A 212 -0.50 -33.94 0.50
N GLN A 213 -1.68 -33.74 1.08
CA GLN A 213 -2.87 -34.56 0.84
C GLN A 213 -3.93 -33.71 0.12
N PRO A 214 -4.08 -33.83 -1.22
CA PRO A 214 -5.00 -32.99 -2.00
C PRO A 214 -6.44 -33.04 -1.48
N GLU A 215 -6.91 -34.21 -1.09
CA GLU A 215 -8.28 -34.41 -0.60
C GLU A 215 -8.56 -33.69 0.74
N LYS A 216 -7.54 -33.57 1.62
CA LYS A 216 -7.67 -32.80 2.86
C LYS A 216 -7.60 -31.30 2.61
N ARG A 217 -6.94 -30.86 1.53
CA ARG A 217 -6.92 -29.45 1.15
C ARG A 217 -8.26 -29.01 0.55
N LYS A 218 -8.90 -29.82 -0.29
CA LYS A 218 -10.23 -29.52 -0.89
C LYS A 218 -11.36 -29.28 0.13
N ILE A 219 -11.25 -29.82 1.34
CA ILE A 219 -12.24 -29.60 2.42
C ILE A 219 -11.96 -28.28 3.17
N ALA A 220 -10.69 -27.86 3.25
CA ALA A 220 -10.28 -26.62 3.92
C ALA A 220 -10.18 -25.42 2.97
N ALA A 221 -10.01 -25.66 1.68
CA ALA A 221 -9.90 -24.67 0.61
C ALA A 221 -11.06 -24.92 -0.38
N ALA A 222 -12.09 -24.09 -0.27
CA ALA A 222 -13.03 -23.85 -1.37
C ALA A 222 -12.23 -23.33 -2.60
N PRO A 223 -12.76 -23.46 -3.82
CA PRO A 223 -11.96 -23.69 -5.04
C PRO A 223 -10.96 -22.57 -5.33
N LEU A 224 -9.71 -22.98 -5.64
CA LEU A 224 -8.60 -22.20 -6.23
C LEU A 224 -8.93 -20.71 -6.43
N GLN A 225 -8.79 -19.91 -5.37
CA GLN A 225 -8.78 -18.45 -5.49
C GLN A 225 -7.34 -17.99 -5.68
N ARG A 226 -7.09 -17.22 -6.74
CA ARG A 226 -5.82 -16.52 -7.01
C ARG A 226 -5.49 -15.58 -5.83
N VAL A 227 -4.22 -15.21 -5.66
CA VAL A 227 -3.68 -14.26 -4.66
C VAL A 227 -4.74 -13.21 -4.25
N VAL A 228 -5.11 -13.17 -2.97
CA VAL A 228 -6.12 -12.25 -2.44
C VAL A 228 -5.48 -10.90 -2.15
N ARG A 229 -5.56 -9.95 -3.07
CA ARG A 229 -5.17 -8.55 -2.88
C ARG A 229 -6.28 -7.81 -2.13
N ARG A 230 -6.06 -7.54 -0.84
CA ARG A 230 -6.92 -6.67 -0.04
C ARG A 230 -6.18 -5.41 0.33
N ILE A 231 -6.86 -4.27 0.35
CA ILE A 231 -6.29 -3.03 0.90
C ILE A 231 -7.26 -2.43 1.90
N ARG A 232 -6.74 -1.82 2.96
CA ARG A 232 -7.54 -1.09 3.94
C ARG A 232 -7.43 0.40 3.67
N VAL A 233 -8.56 1.10 3.56
CA VAL A 233 -8.60 2.54 3.33
C VAL A 233 -9.20 3.26 4.53
N CYS A 234 -8.69 4.46 4.82
CA CYS A 234 -9.21 5.38 5.81
C CYS A 234 -9.62 6.68 5.11
N ALA A 235 -10.87 7.10 5.24
CA ALA A 235 -11.35 8.38 4.72
C ALA A 235 -11.62 9.33 5.91
N ALA A 236 -10.90 10.46 5.95
CA ALA A 236 -11.01 11.45 7.02
C ALA A 236 -12.15 12.43 6.75
N GLN A 237 -13.09 12.53 7.69
CA GLN A 237 -14.11 13.56 7.68
C GLN A 237 -13.69 14.71 8.59
N TRP A 238 -13.12 15.75 7.98
CA TRP A 238 -12.43 16.84 8.67
C TRP A 238 -13.40 17.91 9.17
N CYS A 239 -13.31 18.29 10.45
CA CYS A 239 -14.15 19.36 10.98
C CYS A 239 -13.46 20.73 10.90
N MET A 240 -13.98 21.56 10.01
CA MET A 240 -13.67 22.97 9.91
C MET A 240 -14.14 23.70 11.18
N ARG A 241 -13.17 24.26 11.91
CA ARG A 241 -13.35 25.07 13.11
C ARG A 241 -12.20 26.08 13.20
N PRO A 242 -12.38 27.22 13.89
CA PRO A 242 -11.29 28.16 14.11
C PRO A 242 -10.10 27.52 14.82
N ILE A 243 -8.90 27.83 14.33
CA ILE A 243 -7.61 27.47 14.92
C ILE A 243 -6.76 28.72 15.08
N HIS A 244 -5.76 28.67 15.96
CA HIS A 244 -4.93 29.84 16.31
C HIS A 244 -3.47 29.71 15.88
N SER A 245 -3.05 28.53 15.44
CA SER A 245 -1.68 28.28 14.99
C SER A 245 -1.64 27.16 13.95
N TRP A 246 -0.51 27.06 13.25
CA TRP A 246 -0.22 25.88 12.44
C TRP A 246 -0.13 24.62 13.31
N ASP A 247 0.38 24.73 14.54
CA ASP A 247 0.59 23.57 15.40
C ASP A 247 -0.75 22.90 15.78
N GLU A 248 -1.84 23.68 15.92
CA GLU A 248 -3.20 23.14 16.09
C GLU A 248 -3.72 22.41 14.84
N PHE A 249 -3.40 22.93 13.65
CA PHE A 249 -3.71 22.26 12.38
C PHE A 249 -2.96 20.92 12.29
N GLU A 250 -1.66 20.94 12.58
CA GLU A 250 -0.79 19.78 12.58
C GLU A 250 -1.22 18.73 13.62
N GLN A 251 -1.65 19.14 14.82
CA GLN A 251 -2.22 18.22 15.81
C GLN A 251 -3.46 17.49 15.27
N THR A 252 -4.32 18.20 14.54
CA THR A 252 -5.52 17.60 13.93
C THR A 252 -5.13 16.65 12.79
N VAL A 253 -4.14 17.00 11.97
CA VAL A 253 -3.57 16.08 10.96
C VAL A 253 -3.02 14.81 11.61
N ASN A 254 -2.21 14.94 12.66
CA ASN A 254 -1.63 13.81 13.39
C ASN A 254 -2.72 12.88 13.94
N PHE A 255 -3.82 13.41 14.49
CA PHE A 255 -4.94 12.58 14.94
C PHE A 255 -5.46 11.63 13.84
N PHE A 256 -5.65 12.12 12.62
CA PHE A 256 -6.13 11.29 11.51
C PHE A 256 -5.08 10.28 11.03
N VAL A 257 -3.80 10.70 10.98
CA VAL A 257 -2.68 9.82 10.61
C VAL A 257 -2.48 8.71 11.65
N ASP A 258 -2.41 9.05 12.93
CA ASP A 258 -2.28 8.12 14.06
C ASP A 258 -3.46 7.15 14.10
N THR A 259 -4.68 7.62 13.79
CA THR A 259 -5.86 6.76 13.68
C THR A 259 -5.71 5.77 12.52
N ALA A 260 -5.35 6.24 11.32
CA ALA A 260 -5.12 5.36 10.18
C ALA A 260 -4.00 4.35 10.44
N ASP A 261 -2.97 4.74 11.19
CA ASP A 261 -1.89 3.86 11.62
C ASP A 261 -2.34 2.80 12.61
N THR A 262 -3.03 3.23 13.68
CA THR A 262 -3.55 2.35 14.73
C THR A 262 -4.44 1.24 14.18
N TYR A 263 -5.21 1.53 13.12
CA TYR A 263 -6.09 0.56 12.48
C TYR A 263 -5.46 -0.16 11.27
N HIS A 264 -4.15 0.01 11.07
CA HIS A 264 -3.36 -0.64 10.02
C HIS A 264 -3.91 -0.39 8.60
N CYS A 265 -4.35 0.85 8.34
CA CYS A 265 -4.77 1.27 7.02
C CYS A 265 -3.59 1.29 6.05
N HIS A 266 -3.85 1.12 4.76
CA HIS A 266 -2.83 1.25 3.71
C HIS A 266 -2.87 2.64 3.09
N PHE A 267 -4.09 3.18 2.89
CA PHE A 267 -4.33 4.50 2.35
C PHE A 267 -5.10 5.36 3.35
N LEU A 268 -4.74 6.64 3.46
CA LEU A 268 -5.49 7.68 4.16
C LEU A 268 -5.86 8.80 3.17
N LEU A 269 -7.14 9.14 3.09
CA LEU A 269 -7.65 10.24 2.27
C LEU A 269 -8.12 11.41 3.17
N PHE A 270 -7.55 12.59 2.96
CA PHE A 270 -8.03 13.86 3.50
C PHE A 270 -8.95 14.60 2.51
N PRO A 271 -9.80 15.54 2.97
CA PRO A 271 -10.69 16.31 2.09
C PRO A 271 -10.02 17.35 1.20
N GLU A 272 -10.75 17.83 0.20
CA GLU A 272 -10.32 18.94 -0.66
C GLU A 272 -10.22 20.24 0.14
N LEU A 273 -9.17 21.02 -0.12
CA LEU A 273 -8.93 22.34 0.47
C LEU A 273 -9.17 22.39 1.99
N PHE A 274 -8.92 21.29 2.71
CA PHE A 274 -9.06 21.24 4.16
C PHE A 274 -8.08 22.22 4.86
N THR A 275 -7.00 22.57 4.16
CA THR A 275 -6.04 23.62 4.52
C THR A 275 -6.67 25.02 4.58
N ALA A 276 -7.86 25.24 3.99
CA ALA A 276 -8.60 26.50 4.13
C ALA A 276 -8.95 26.84 5.60
N GLN A 277 -8.89 25.85 6.51
CA GLN A 277 -8.96 26.09 7.96
C GLN A 277 -7.89 27.10 8.43
N LEU A 278 -6.72 27.14 7.78
CA LEU A 278 -5.62 28.07 8.06
C LEU A 278 -5.94 29.53 7.69
N PHE A 279 -7.05 29.82 7.00
CA PHE A 279 -7.51 31.22 6.87
C PHE A 279 -7.76 31.87 8.23
N THR A 280 -8.08 31.07 9.25
CA THR A 280 -8.40 31.57 10.59
C THR A 280 -7.20 32.13 11.36
N ILE A 281 -5.97 31.80 10.94
CA ILE A 281 -4.73 32.37 11.49
C ILE A 281 -4.20 33.56 10.67
N MET A 282 -4.92 33.94 9.61
CA MET A 282 -4.60 35.09 8.77
C MET A 282 -5.39 36.33 9.21
N PRO A 283 -4.96 37.55 8.82
CA PRO A 283 -5.74 38.76 9.06
C PRO A 283 -7.17 38.62 8.48
N SER A 284 -8.17 38.97 9.28
CA SER A 284 -9.59 38.77 8.97
C SER A 284 -10.14 39.68 7.86
N ASP A 285 -9.38 40.69 7.46
CA ASP A 285 -9.72 41.68 6.44
C ASP A 285 -9.17 41.34 5.04
N LEU A 286 -8.44 40.23 4.90
CA LEU A 286 -7.98 39.75 3.60
C LEU A 286 -9.16 39.34 2.71
N ASP A 287 -9.10 39.74 1.44
CA ASP A 287 -9.98 39.20 0.42
C ASP A 287 -9.61 37.75 0.06
N SER A 288 -10.55 37.03 -0.53
CA SER A 288 -10.40 35.61 -0.89
C SER A 288 -9.18 35.31 -1.76
N ARG A 289 -8.81 36.19 -2.70
CA ARG A 289 -7.66 36.00 -3.61
C ARG A 289 -6.35 36.17 -2.88
N THR A 290 -6.26 37.17 -2.00
CA THR A 290 -5.07 37.36 -1.16
C THR A 290 -4.91 36.22 -0.15
N ALA A 291 -6.01 35.77 0.46
CA ALA A 291 -6.01 34.66 1.41
C ALA A 291 -5.55 33.34 0.79
N ILE A 292 -6.08 32.97 -0.39
CA ILE A 292 -5.68 31.71 -1.06
C ILE A 292 -4.21 31.73 -1.50
N ARG A 293 -3.70 32.87 -1.98
CA ARG A 293 -2.28 33.00 -2.36
C ARG A 293 -1.34 32.94 -1.15
N ARG A 294 -1.78 33.48 -0.01
CA ARG A 294 -1.07 33.34 1.27
C ARG A 294 -1.12 31.91 1.80
N LEU A 295 -2.20 31.18 1.55
CA LEU A 295 -2.25 29.75 1.85
C LEU A 295 -1.26 28.99 0.96
N ALA A 296 -1.20 29.32 -0.33
CA ALA A 296 -0.28 28.71 -1.27
C ALA A 296 1.20 28.90 -0.90
N SER A 297 1.56 29.99 -0.21
CA SER A 297 2.93 30.18 0.29
C SER A 297 3.31 29.23 1.44
N MET A 298 2.37 28.45 1.97
CA MET A 298 2.61 27.42 2.99
C MET A 298 2.84 26.02 2.41
N THR A 299 2.83 25.88 1.08
CA THR A 299 2.97 24.59 0.36
C THR A 299 4.17 23.78 0.83
N GLU A 300 5.34 24.40 0.99
CA GLU A 300 6.56 23.68 1.41
C GLU A 300 6.39 23.05 2.79
N ARG A 301 5.87 23.82 3.76
CA ARG A 301 5.61 23.32 5.12
C ARG A 301 4.56 22.20 5.13
N TYR A 302 3.56 22.29 4.26
CA TYR A 302 2.57 21.23 4.07
C TYR A 302 3.21 19.95 3.50
N ILE A 303 4.08 20.07 2.48
CA ILE A 303 4.78 18.93 1.88
C ILE A 303 5.70 18.26 2.91
N GLU A 304 6.50 19.04 3.65
CA GLU A 304 7.38 18.53 4.70
C GLU A 304 6.59 17.72 5.75
N LEU A 305 5.49 18.29 6.26
CA LEU A 305 4.63 17.62 7.24
C LEU A 305 4.13 16.26 6.75
N PHE A 306 3.55 16.21 5.55
CA PHE A 306 2.94 14.97 5.05
C PHE A 306 3.96 13.95 4.55
N SER A 307 5.12 14.40 4.03
CA SER A 307 6.24 13.51 3.71
C SER A 307 6.77 12.82 4.96
N ASP A 308 7.00 13.57 6.04
CA ASP A 308 7.49 13.02 7.31
C ASP A 308 6.48 12.04 7.93
N LEU A 309 5.19 12.40 7.90
CA LEU A 309 4.12 11.53 8.42
C LEU A 309 3.96 10.25 7.60
N ALA A 310 4.00 10.35 6.27
CA ALA A 310 3.89 9.18 5.39
C ALA A 310 5.08 8.22 5.58
N GLU A 311 6.30 8.73 5.71
CA GLU A 311 7.50 7.92 5.96
C GLU A 311 7.45 7.29 7.35
N LYS A 312 7.24 8.10 8.39
CA LYS A 312 7.20 7.65 9.79
C LYS A 312 6.16 6.55 10.01
N HIS A 313 4.97 6.74 9.44
CA HIS A 313 3.86 5.81 9.58
C HIS A 313 3.74 4.85 8.40
N GLY A 314 4.67 4.76 7.46
CA GLY A 314 4.59 3.83 6.32
C GLY A 314 3.23 3.80 5.61
N LEU A 315 2.61 4.97 5.40
CA LEU A 315 1.27 5.12 4.81
C LEU A 315 1.34 5.71 3.40
N TYR A 316 0.41 5.31 2.54
CA TYR A 316 0.04 6.16 1.41
C TYR A 316 -0.97 7.20 1.88
N ILE A 317 -0.60 8.48 1.83
CA ILE A 317 -1.48 9.57 2.26
C ILE A 317 -1.89 10.39 1.03
N ILE A 318 -3.17 10.29 0.64
CA ILE A 318 -3.80 11.27 -0.23
C ILE A 318 -4.17 12.44 0.68
N ALA A 319 -3.27 13.41 0.81
CA ALA A 319 -3.40 14.51 1.76
C ALA A 319 -4.42 15.57 1.32
N GLY A 320 -5.52 15.14 0.69
CA GLY A 320 -6.53 16.05 0.20
C GLY A 320 -5.96 16.96 -0.87
N SER A 321 -6.43 18.20 -0.91
CA SER A 321 -5.86 19.22 -1.79
C SER A 321 -5.58 20.53 -1.06
N GLN A 322 -4.69 21.33 -1.64
CA GLN A 322 -4.34 22.66 -1.16
C GLN A 322 -3.92 23.55 -2.33
N PRO A 323 -3.99 24.89 -2.20
CA PRO A 323 -3.58 25.76 -3.28
C PRO A 323 -2.05 25.73 -3.46
N GLU A 324 -1.59 25.71 -4.71
CA GLU A 324 -0.17 25.82 -5.07
C GLU A 324 0.01 26.99 -6.03
N LEU A 325 1.04 27.82 -5.80
CA LEU A 325 1.40 28.92 -6.69
C LEU A 325 2.49 28.47 -7.66
N ARG A 326 2.18 28.41 -8.96
CA ARG A 326 3.13 28.06 -10.03
C ARG A 326 3.11 29.14 -11.09
N ASP A 327 4.27 29.72 -11.39
CA ASP A 327 4.45 30.75 -12.43
C ASP A 327 3.48 31.95 -12.33
N GLY A 328 3.05 32.29 -11.10
CA GLY A 328 2.12 33.40 -10.85
C GLY A 328 0.63 33.00 -10.89
N GLU A 329 0.31 31.76 -11.21
CA GLU A 329 -1.05 31.23 -11.21
C GLU A 329 -1.30 30.29 -10.03
N VAL A 330 -2.54 30.26 -9.55
CA VAL A 330 -2.94 29.42 -8.41
C VAL A 330 -3.63 28.17 -8.93
N TYR A 331 -3.30 27.02 -8.36
CA TYR A 331 -3.91 25.74 -8.71
C TYR A 331 -4.43 25.04 -7.47
N ASN A 332 -5.55 24.33 -7.57
CA ASN A 332 -6.03 23.40 -6.54
C ASN A 332 -5.36 22.04 -6.79
N VAL A 333 -4.43 21.64 -5.91
CA VAL A 333 -3.56 20.48 -6.14
C VAL A 333 -3.77 19.45 -5.06
N ALA A 334 -4.15 18.23 -5.45
CA ALA A 334 -4.17 17.08 -4.57
C ALA A 334 -2.82 16.36 -4.55
N TYR A 335 -2.36 15.96 -3.36
CA TYR A 335 -1.05 15.32 -3.18
C TYR A 335 -1.18 13.88 -2.70
N LEU A 336 -0.36 12.99 -3.27
CA LEU A 336 -0.15 11.61 -2.84
C LEU A 336 1.25 11.49 -2.27
N PHE A 337 1.36 11.22 -0.98
CA PHE A 337 2.60 10.89 -0.28
C PHE A 337 2.74 9.38 -0.14
N THR A 338 3.95 8.86 -0.32
CA THR A 338 4.25 7.41 -0.24
C THR A 338 4.96 7.06 1.07
N PRO A 339 4.96 5.77 1.46
CA PRO A 339 5.72 5.27 2.60
C PRO A 339 7.22 5.57 2.59
N SER A 340 7.78 5.98 1.45
CA SER A 340 9.19 6.40 1.33
C SER A 340 9.41 7.91 1.53
N GLY A 341 8.37 8.66 1.89
CA GLY A 341 8.40 10.12 2.03
C GLY A 341 8.36 10.90 0.71
N ARG A 342 8.31 10.20 -0.43
CA ARG A 342 8.15 10.84 -1.76
C ARG A 342 6.71 11.32 -1.94
N TYR A 343 6.53 12.35 -2.76
CA TYR A 343 5.20 12.85 -3.09
C TYR A 343 5.00 12.99 -4.60
N TYR A 344 3.73 12.90 -4.98
CA TYR A 344 3.20 13.08 -6.33
C TYR A 344 1.95 13.94 -6.25
N SER A 345 1.48 14.49 -7.38
CA SER A 345 0.30 15.37 -7.37
C SER A 345 -0.64 15.15 -8.55
N GLN A 346 -1.91 15.48 -8.34
CA GLN A 346 -2.96 15.62 -9.35
C GLN A 346 -3.63 16.98 -9.16
N ASP A 347 -3.54 17.81 -10.19
CA ASP A 347 -4.23 19.11 -10.23
C ASP A 347 -5.72 18.87 -10.47
N ALA A 348 -6.59 19.68 -9.87
CA ALA A 348 -8.01 19.72 -10.20
C ALA A 348 -8.18 20.10 -11.67
N LEU A 349 -8.91 19.28 -12.44
CA LEU A 349 -9.05 19.47 -13.88
C LEU A 349 -10.27 20.32 -14.23
N HIS A 350 -11.34 20.20 -13.45
CA HIS A 350 -12.57 20.97 -13.61
C HIS A 350 -12.74 21.93 -12.45
N ILE A 351 -12.59 23.24 -12.71
CA ILE A 351 -12.66 24.27 -11.67
C ILE A 351 -14.10 24.78 -11.51
N PRO A 352 -14.72 24.67 -10.33
CA PRO A 352 -16.03 25.25 -10.03
C PRO A 352 -16.04 26.77 -10.28
N PRO A 353 -17.21 27.35 -10.64
CA PRO A 353 -17.31 28.79 -10.87
C PRO A 353 -16.77 29.65 -9.71
N ILE A 354 -17.07 29.27 -8.45
CA ILE A 354 -16.66 30.02 -7.26
C ILE A 354 -15.14 30.04 -7.08
N GLU A 355 -14.46 28.90 -7.31
CA GLU A 355 -13.00 28.82 -7.24
C GLU A 355 -12.32 29.66 -8.33
N ARG A 356 -12.91 29.70 -9.53
CA ARG A 356 -12.41 30.56 -10.61
C ARG A 356 -12.61 32.04 -10.30
N THR A 357 -13.77 32.44 -9.78
CA THR A 357 -14.08 33.86 -9.55
C THR A 357 -13.47 34.41 -8.27
N ASP A 358 -13.37 33.61 -7.22
CA ASP A 358 -12.99 34.12 -5.90
C ASP A 358 -11.53 33.83 -5.55
N PHE A 359 -10.94 32.79 -6.16
CA PHE A 359 -9.57 32.35 -5.87
C PHE A 359 -8.62 32.43 -7.07
N ASP A 360 -9.10 32.71 -8.28
CA ASP A 360 -8.32 32.65 -9.53
C ASP A 360 -7.61 31.30 -9.71
N ILE A 361 -8.33 30.21 -9.45
CA ILE A 361 -7.77 28.87 -9.65
C ILE A 361 -7.82 28.51 -11.14
N GLU A 362 -6.67 28.12 -11.66
CA GLU A 362 -6.48 27.62 -13.01
C GLU A 362 -6.64 26.08 -13.07
N PRO A 363 -7.17 25.53 -14.18
CA PRO A 363 -7.32 24.09 -14.35
C PRO A 363 -5.98 23.41 -14.62
N GLY A 364 -5.83 22.19 -14.10
CA GLY A 364 -4.78 21.27 -14.50
C GLY A 364 -4.95 20.74 -15.93
N GLU A 365 -3.87 20.22 -16.50
CA GLU A 365 -3.89 19.75 -17.90
C GLU A 365 -3.62 18.24 -18.07
N ASP A 366 -3.24 17.55 -17.00
CA ASP A 366 -2.80 16.15 -17.05
C ASP A 366 -3.72 15.23 -16.26
N ILE A 367 -4.22 14.19 -16.91
CA ILE A 367 -4.90 13.07 -16.24
C ILE A 367 -3.81 12.08 -15.83
N LYS A 368 -3.68 11.82 -14.52
CA LYS A 368 -2.71 10.87 -13.98
C LYS A 368 -3.40 9.66 -13.37
N VAL A 369 -2.66 8.55 -13.38
CA VAL A 369 -2.95 7.32 -12.65
C VAL A 369 -1.67 6.88 -11.96
N PHE A 370 -1.74 6.60 -10.67
CA PHE A 370 -0.59 6.27 -9.83
C PHE A 370 -0.50 4.76 -9.65
N ASP A 371 0.61 4.18 -10.09
CA ASP A 371 0.89 2.74 -10.03
C ASP A 371 1.67 2.48 -8.73
N THR A 372 0.95 2.07 -7.69
CA THR A 372 1.52 1.69 -6.39
C THR A 372 1.69 0.17 -6.30
N PRO A 373 2.59 -0.35 -5.45
CA PRO A 373 2.69 -1.79 -5.15
C PRO A 373 1.38 -2.44 -4.68
N LEU A 374 0.45 -1.66 -4.11
CA LEU A 374 -0.79 -2.17 -3.54
C LEU A 374 -1.95 -2.17 -4.54
N ALA A 375 -2.08 -1.09 -5.29
CA ALA A 375 -3.14 -0.86 -6.26
C ALA A 375 -2.78 0.23 -7.25
N ARG A 376 -3.35 0.17 -8.44
CA ARG A 376 -3.34 1.32 -9.34
C ARG A 376 -4.49 2.26 -8.99
N ILE A 377 -4.17 3.51 -8.69
CA ILE A 377 -5.13 4.48 -8.13
C ILE A 377 -5.27 5.73 -9.00
N GLY A 378 -6.49 6.27 -9.05
CA GLY A 378 -6.78 7.62 -9.56
C GLY A 378 -7.06 8.60 -8.43
N ILE A 379 -6.89 9.89 -8.71
CA ILE A 379 -7.35 10.98 -7.84
C ILE A 379 -8.24 11.90 -8.69
N GLN A 380 -9.39 12.32 -8.14
CA GLN A 380 -10.32 13.27 -8.76
C GLN A 380 -10.71 14.31 -7.73
N VAL A 381 -10.36 15.57 -7.94
CA VAL A 381 -10.52 16.63 -6.94
C VAL A 381 -11.91 17.25 -7.07
N GLY A 382 -12.72 17.14 -6.02
CA GLY A 382 -14.03 17.76 -5.89
C GLY A 382 -14.90 17.54 -7.12
N TYR A 383 -15.02 18.59 -7.93
CA TYR A 383 -15.87 18.64 -9.10
C TYR A 383 -15.51 17.63 -10.20
N ASP A 384 -14.27 17.15 -10.25
CA ASP A 384 -13.79 16.18 -11.23
C ASP A 384 -14.64 14.89 -11.30
N VAL A 385 -15.16 14.42 -10.16
CA VAL A 385 -15.95 13.17 -10.08
C VAL A 385 -17.31 13.28 -10.77
N GLU A 386 -17.81 14.50 -10.96
CA GLU A 386 -19.07 14.74 -11.65
C GLU A 386 -18.97 14.42 -13.16
N PHE A 387 -17.75 14.32 -13.72
CA PHE A 387 -17.51 14.08 -15.15
C PHE A 387 -17.23 12.59 -15.44
N PRO A 388 -18.13 11.86 -16.14
CA PRO A 388 -18.00 10.42 -16.37
C PRO A 388 -16.77 10.03 -17.17
N GLU A 389 -16.35 10.86 -18.13
CA GLU A 389 -15.23 10.57 -19.03
C GLU A 389 -13.91 10.45 -18.26
N LEU A 390 -13.72 11.25 -17.21
CA LEU A 390 -12.48 11.25 -16.44
C LEU A 390 -12.28 9.93 -15.68
N ALA A 391 -13.33 9.46 -14.97
CA ALA A 391 -13.31 8.17 -14.30
C ALA A 391 -13.13 7.02 -15.29
N ARG A 392 -13.77 7.11 -16.48
CA ARG A 392 -13.59 6.14 -17.55
C ARG A 392 -12.14 6.10 -18.05
N LEU A 393 -11.51 7.24 -18.28
CA LEU A 393 -10.13 7.33 -18.78
C LEU A 393 -9.11 6.80 -17.77
N GLN A 394 -9.28 7.11 -16.47
CA GLN A 394 -8.42 6.55 -15.41
C GLN A 394 -8.61 5.03 -15.29
N THR A 395 -9.86 4.56 -15.36
CA THR A 395 -10.17 3.11 -15.29
C THR A 395 -9.60 2.35 -16.49
N LEU A 396 -9.75 2.87 -17.71
CA LEU A 396 -9.16 2.27 -18.92
C LEU A 396 -7.62 2.28 -18.88
N SER A 397 -7.03 3.16 -18.08
CA SER A 397 -5.60 3.20 -17.79
C SER A 397 -5.20 2.29 -16.63
N GLY A 398 -6.16 1.51 -16.11
CA GLY A 398 -5.98 0.44 -15.14
C GLY A 398 -6.31 0.81 -13.69
N ALA A 399 -6.88 1.99 -13.42
CA ALA A 399 -7.28 2.33 -12.04
C ALA A 399 -8.25 1.26 -11.46
N GLU A 400 -7.97 0.84 -10.25
CA GLU A 400 -8.76 -0.09 -9.44
C GLU A 400 -9.54 0.65 -8.35
N VAL A 401 -8.97 1.76 -7.86
CA VAL A 401 -9.54 2.64 -6.85
C VAL A 401 -9.38 4.09 -7.29
N ILE A 402 -10.40 4.92 -7.10
CA ILE A 402 -10.29 6.37 -7.30
C ILE A 402 -10.61 7.07 -5.99
N PHE A 403 -9.69 7.91 -5.53
CA PHE A 403 -9.86 8.74 -4.35
C PHE A 403 -10.40 10.11 -4.74
N VAL A 404 -11.40 10.57 -4.00
CA VAL A 404 -12.13 11.82 -4.27
C VAL A 404 -12.13 12.69 -3.02
N PRO A 405 -11.09 13.50 -2.81
CA PRO A 405 -11.18 14.60 -1.85
C PRO A 405 -12.22 15.61 -2.35
N TYR A 406 -13.16 16.02 -1.51
CA TYR A 406 -14.17 17.03 -1.89
C TYR A 406 -14.45 18.04 -0.78
N SER A 407 -14.98 19.20 -1.15
CA SER A 407 -15.49 20.20 -0.21
C SER A 407 -16.82 20.77 -0.71
N THR A 408 -17.85 20.71 0.12
CA THR A 408 -19.20 21.18 -0.21
C THR A 408 -19.84 21.91 0.96
N ASP A 409 -20.76 22.83 0.68
CA ASP A 409 -21.41 23.72 1.65
C ASP A 409 -22.72 23.13 2.23
N GLU A 410 -23.57 22.58 1.38
CA GLU A 410 -24.88 22.05 1.76
C GLU A 410 -25.13 20.63 1.23
N ARG A 411 -26.18 19.99 1.77
CA ARG A 411 -26.57 18.62 1.43
C ARG A 411 -26.70 18.37 -0.07
N LYS A 412 -27.27 19.31 -0.82
CA LYS A 412 -27.50 19.13 -2.27
C LYS A 412 -26.20 19.12 -3.08
N ALA A 413 -25.21 19.91 -2.64
CA ALA A 413 -23.90 19.90 -3.26
C ALA A 413 -23.19 18.56 -2.99
N PHE A 414 -23.25 18.10 -1.74
CA PHE A 414 -22.76 16.77 -1.36
C PHE A 414 -23.46 15.65 -2.14
N ASP A 415 -24.79 15.71 -2.28
CA ASP A 415 -25.56 14.67 -2.97
C ASP A 415 -25.10 14.52 -4.44
N ARG A 416 -24.66 15.60 -5.11
CA ARG A 416 -24.05 15.47 -6.46
C ARG A 416 -22.78 14.63 -6.43
N ILE A 417 -21.82 15.00 -5.58
CA ILE A 417 -20.56 14.26 -5.40
C ILE A 417 -20.84 12.80 -5.08
N ARG A 418 -21.73 12.55 -4.12
CA ARG A 418 -22.14 11.21 -3.70
C ARG A 418 -22.70 10.39 -4.86
N TYR A 419 -23.72 10.90 -5.56
CA TYR A 419 -24.39 10.13 -6.60
C TYR A 419 -23.51 9.89 -7.80
N THR A 420 -22.70 10.88 -8.20
CA THR A 420 -21.76 10.69 -9.32
C THR A 420 -20.65 9.73 -8.93
N ALA A 421 -20.06 9.84 -7.74
CA ALA A 421 -19.06 8.90 -7.23
C ALA A 421 -19.59 7.45 -7.19
N GLN A 422 -20.80 7.25 -6.66
CA GLN A 422 -21.43 5.93 -6.66
C GLN A 422 -21.68 5.41 -8.09
N ALA A 423 -22.15 6.27 -8.99
CA ALA A 423 -22.29 5.92 -10.40
C ALA A 423 -20.95 5.56 -11.05
N ARG A 424 -19.85 6.27 -10.72
CA ARG A 424 -18.50 5.98 -11.23
C ARG A 424 -18.02 4.61 -10.77
N ALA A 425 -18.28 4.24 -9.51
CA ALA A 425 -17.92 2.92 -8.98
C ALA A 425 -18.60 1.80 -9.77
N VAL A 426 -19.91 1.94 -10.01
CA VAL A 426 -20.73 0.95 -10.73
C VAL A 426 -20.36 0.89 -12.21
N GLU A 427 -20.38 2.02 -12.93
CA GLU A 427 -20.24 2.02 -14.38
C GLU A 427 -18.83 1.65 -14.87
N ASN A 428 -17.81 1.93 -14.04
CA ASN A 428 -16.41 1.66 -14.34
C ASN A 428 -15.90 0.39 -13.66
N PHE A 429 -16.68 -0.23 -12.79
CA PHE A 429 -16.28 -1.44 -12.06
C PHE A 429 -14.95 -1.21 -11.30
N VAL A 430 -14.96 -0.18 -10.44
CA VAL A 430 -13.85 0.28 -9.58
C VAL A 430 -14.39 0.60 -8.20
N TYR A 431 -13.51 0.70 -7.20
CA TYR A 431 -13.87 1.31 -5.92
C TYR A 431 -13.72 2.84 -6.00
N ILE A 432 -14.59 3.57 -5.32
CA ILE A 432 -14.48 5.03 -5.15
C ILE A 432 -14.48 5.35 -3.66
N VAL A 433 -13.50 6.11 -3.19
CA VAL A 433 -13.38 6.53 -1.80
C VAL A 433 -13.53 8.05 -1.74
N ILE A 434 -14.54 8.54 -1.02
CA ILE A 434 -14.80 9.98 -0.89
C ILE A 434 -14.56 10.46 0.55
N ALA A 435 -13.96 11.65 0.70
CA ALA A 435 -13.73 12.30 1.99
C ALA A 435 -13.97 13.80 1.89
N GLY A 436 -14.71 14.35 2.86
CA GLY A 436 -15.22 15.72 2.82
C GLY A 436 -15.03 16.51 4.10
N ASN A 437 -15.10 17.83 3.99
CA ASN A 437 -15.15 18.74 5.13
C ASN A 437 -16.54 18.78 5.76
N VAL A 438 -16.58 18.96 7.08
CA VAL A 438 -17.77 19.22 7.90
C VAL A 438 -17.51 20.43 8.80
N GLY A 439 -18.52 20.91 9.53
CA GLY A 439 -18.34 22.07 10.42
C GLY A 439 -18.33 23.40 9.66
N ASN A 440 -17.89 24.47 10.32
CA ASN A 440 -18.14 25.85 9.89
C ASN A 440 -16.93 26.74 10.17
N LEU A 441 -16.60 27.66 9.24
CA LEU A 441 -15.65 28.76 9.45
C LEU A 441 -16.36 30.12 9.35
N PRO A 442 -16.88 30.68 10.45
CA PRO A 442 -17.65 31.93 10.43
C PRO A 442 -16.93 33.13 9.82
N ALA A 443 -15.60 33.15 9.87
CA ALA A 443 -14.77 34.23 9.34
C ALA A 443 -14.40 34.07 7.86
N SER A 444 -14.70 32.92 7.22
CA SER A 444 -14.38 32.67 5.81
C SER A 444 -15.66 32.58 4.99
N LYS A 445 -15.83 33.49 4.03
CA LYS A 445 -17.03 33.53 3.18
C LYS A 445 -17.23 32.25 2.36
N ASN A 446 -16.14 31.66 1.90
CA ASN A 446 -16.15 30.51 0.99
C ASN A 446 -16.28 29.16 1.75
N TYR A 447 -16.13 29.18 3.07
CA TYR A 447 -16.18 27.99 3.95
C TYR A 447 -17.08 28.21 5.18
N LEU A 448 -18.07 29.10 5.04
CA LEU A 448 -18.96 29.50 6.13
C LEU A 448 -19.66 28.29 6.76
N ILE A 449 -20.16 27.40 5.90
CA ILE A 449 -20.73 26.11 6.26
C ILE A 449 -20.09 25.03 5.39
N ASN A 450 -19.98 23.83 5.92
CA ASN A 450 -19.52 22.66 5.20
C ASN A 450 -20.44 21.48 5.48
N TYR A 451 -20.72 20.70 4.45
CA TYR A 451 -21.47 19.46 4.53
C TYR A 451 -20.63 18.32 3.98
N GLY A 452 -20.52 17.23 4.74
CA GLY A 452 -19.75 16.06 4.34
C GLY A 452 -20.27 14.76 4.94
N GLN A 453 -20.06 13.69 4.18
CA GLN A 453 -20.19 12.30 4.60
C GLN A 453 -19.10 11.48 3.88
N ALA A 454 -18.11 10.96 4.61
CA ALA A 454 -17.13 10.03 4.06
C ALA A 454 -17.83 8.70 3.70
N ALA A 455 -17.51 8.15 2.53
CA ALA A 455 -18.12 6.92 2.02
C ALA A 455 -17.15 6.14 1.10
N VAL A 456 -17.35 4.83 1.03
CA VAL A 456 -16.67 3.92 0.11
C VAL A 456 -17.71 3.24 -0.76
N PHE A 457 -17.68 3.50 -2.07
CA PHE A 457 -18.55 2.90 -3.06
C PHE A 457 -17.86 1.74 -3.77
N THR A 458 -18.67 0.75 -4.15
CA THR A 458 -18.22 -0.48 -4.78
C THR A 458 -18.89 -0.64 -6.14
N PRO A 459 -18.42 -1.58 -6.97
CA PRO A 459 -19.27 -2.13 -8.03
C PRO A 459 -20.57 -2.72 -7.44
N SER A 460 -21.58 -2.88 -8.29
CA SER A 460 -22.88 -3.44 -7.92
C SER A 460 -23.07 -4.81 -8.54
N ASP A 461 -22.50 -5.85 -7.91
CA ASP A 461 -22.69 -7.26 -8.29
C ASP A 461 -22.68 -8.15 -7.03
N PHE A 462 -22.99 -9.44 -7.14
CA PHE A 462 -23.14 -10.40 -6.03
C PHE A 462 -21.91 -10.50 -5.11
N ALA A 463 -20.72 -10.25 -5.63
CA ALA A 463 -19.49 -10.27 -4.85
C ALA A 463 -19.30 -9.02 -3.97
N PHE A 464 -20.15 -8.00 -4.14
CA PHE A 464 -20.04 -6.72 -3.45
C PHE A 464 -21.23 -6.47 -2.53
N PRO A 465 -21.09 -5.58 -1.54
CA PRO A 465 -22.18 -5.21 -0.63
C PRO A 465 -23.43 -4.70 -1.35
N PRO A 466 -24.61 -4.85 -0.73
CA PRO A 466 -25.84 -4.27 -1.26
C PRO A 466 -25.72 -2.75 -1.37
N HIS A 467 -26.51 -2.14 -2.25
CA HIS A 467 -26.51 -0.70 -2.50
C HIS A 467 -25.18 -0.11 -2.98
N ALA A 468 -24.27 -0.93 -3.53
CA ALA A 468 -23.00 -0.49 -4.10
C ALA A 468 -22.14 0.35 -3.11
N THR A 469 -22.23 0.02 -1.81
CA THR A 469 -21.65 0.83 -0.73
C THR A 469 -21.03 -0.09 0.31
N ALA A 470 -19.72 0.01 0.52
CA ALA A 470 -19.01 -0.79 1.51
C ALA A 470 -19.05 -0.18 2.91
N GLY A 471 -19.18 1.14 3.01
CA GLY A 471 -19.29 1.83 4.29
C GLY A 471 -19.53 3.32 4.14
N GLU A 472 -20.14 3.91 5.16
CA GLU A 472 -20.43 5.35 5.25
C GLU A 472 -20.27 5.80 6.69
N SER A 473 -19.77 7.01 6.87
CA SER A 473 -19.72 7.67 8.18
C SER A 473 -21.04 8.36 8.51
N GLU A 474 -21.21 8.78 9.76
CA GLU A 474 -22.27 9.71 10.14
C GLU A 474 -22.03 11.06 9.46
N ALA A 475 -23.08 11.64 8.86
CA ALA A 475 -22.96 12.91 8.17
C ALA A 475 -22.69 14.06 9.13
N ASN A 476 -21.82 15.00 8.74
CA ASN A 476 -21.47 16.20 9.50
C ASN A 476 -20.85 15.97 10.90
N VAL A 477 -20.22 14.82 11.12
CA VAL A 477 -19.53 14.48 12.36
C VAL A 477 -18.05 14.29 12.11
N GLU A 478 -17.16 14.94 12.86
CA GLU A 478 -15.72 14.65 12.74
C GLU A 478 -15.45 13.18 13.07
N THR A 479 -14.95 12.42 12.09
CA THR A 479 -14.71 10.98 12.25
C THR A 479 -13.84 10.44 11.12
N VAL A 480 -13.50 9.15 11.19
CA VAL A 480 -12.93 8.38 10.08
C VAL A 480 -13.89 7.29 9.64
N LEU A 481 -13.88 6.99 8.35
CA LEU A 481 -14.43 5.75 7.81
C LEU A 481 -13.27 4.81 7.45
N ILE A 482 -13.26 3.62 8.03
CA ILE A 482 -12.25 2.58 7.74
C ILE A 482 -12.93 1.41 7.06
N THR A 483 -12.39 0.95 5.93
CA THR A 483 -13.02 -0.11 5.12
C THR A 483 -11.96 -0.94 4.40
N ASP A 484 -12.17 -2.26 4.35
CA ASP A 484 -11.35 -3.19 3.57
C ASP A 484 -11.92 -3.34 2.15
N LEU A 485 -11.06 -3.22 1.14
CA LEU A 485 -11.38 -3.36 -0.27
C LEU A 485 -10.78 -4.66 -0.80
N ASP A 486 -11.60 -5.52 -1.42
CA ASP A 486 -11.16 -6.76 -2.03
C ASP A 486 -10.88 -6.53 -3.53
N LEU A 487 -9.62 -6.28 -3.87
CA LEU A 487 -9.18 -6.02 -5.24
C LEU A 487 -9.14 -7.30 -6.07
N THR A 488 -8.98 -8.46 -5.44
CA THR A 488 -9.07 -9.74 -6.13
C THR A 488 -10.47 -9.99 -6.67
N SER A 489 -11.49 -9.76 -5.83
CA SER A 489 -12.89 -9.83 -6.26
C SER A 489 -13.19 -8.80 -7.34
N LEU A 490 -12.63 -7.59 -7.25
CA LEU A 490 -12.73 -6.58 -8.29
C LEU A 490 -12.26 -7.09 -9.66
N VAL A 491 -11.05 -7.63 -9.72
CA VAL A 491 -10.46 -8.15 -10.98
C VAL A 491 -11.24 -9.36 -11.49
N GLN A 492 -11.58 -10.32 -10.62
CA GLN A 492 -12.31 -11.53 -11.01
C GLN A 492 -13.69 -11.20 -11.58
N GLN A 493 -14.41 -10.28 -10.95
CA GLN A 493 -15.76 -9.96 -11.36
C GLN A 493 -15.79 -9.12 -12.64
N ARG A 494 -14.72 -8.42 -13.03
CA ARG A 494 -14.68 -7.77 -14.35
C ARG A 494 -14.91 -8.76 -15.52
N ASP A 495 -14.51 -10.01 -15.35
CA ASP A 495 -14.72 -11.07 -16.36
C ASP A 495 -16.01 -11.87 -16.16
N LEU A 496 -16.43 -12.05 -14.89
CA LEU A 496 -17.50 -12.96 -14.47
C LEU A 496 -18.82 -12.27 -14.08
N ALA A 497 -18.82 -10.94 -13.97
CA ALA A 497 -19.97 -10.17 -13.52
C ALA A 497 -21.20 -10.46 -14.38
N THR A 498 -22.36 -10.32 -13.74
CA THR A 498 -23.66 -10.41 -14.39
C THR A 498 -23.81 -9.39 -15.51
N VAL A 499 -23.15 -8.22 -15.38
CA VAL A 499 -23.03 -7.18 -16.40
C VAL A 499 -21.59 -6.71 -16.50
N ARG A 500 -21.02 -6.68 -17.72
CA ARG A 500 -19.59 -6.41 -17.94
C ARG A 500 -19.38 -5.07 -18.64
N HIS A 501 -19.68 -3.97 -17.93
CA HIS A 501 -19.69 -2.60 -18.47
C HIS A 501 -18.42 -2.17 -19.21
N LEU A 502 -17.25 -2.67 -18.84
CA LEU A 502 -15.99 -2.35 -19.51
C LEU A 502 -15.82 -3.12 -20.82
N TYR A 503 -16.20 -4.41 -20.82
CA TYR A 503 -16.06 -5.30 -21.98
C TYR A 503 -17.15 -5.04 -23.02
N ASP A 504 -18.40 -4.81 -22.60
CA ASP A 504 -19.56 -4.65 -23.48
C ASP A 504 -19.66 -3.25 -24.13
N ARG A 505 -18.61 -2.42 -24.01
CA ARG A 505 -18.57 -1.09 -24.65
C ARG A 505 -18.60 -1.22 -26.17
N ARG A 506 -19.45 -0.44 -26.81
CA ARG A 506 -19.56 -0.34 -28.27
C ARG A 506 -18.55 0.64 -28.84
N THR A 507 -17.26 0.27 -28.79
CA THR A 507 -16.16 1.09 -29.33
C THR A 507 -16.22 1.31 -30.84
N ASP A 508 -17.09 0.56 -31.52
CA ASP A 508 -17.47 0.75 -32.92
C ASP A 508 -18.43 1.94 -33.12
N LEU A 509 -19.20 2.33 -32.09
CA LEU A 509 -20.16 3.44 -32.14
C LEU A 509 -19.62 4.73 -31.50
N TYR A 510 -18.88 4.60 -30.39
CA TYR A 510 -18.32 5.73 -29.66
C TYR A 510 -16.98 5.36 -29.06
N ASP A 511 -16.10 6.34 -28.88
CA ASP A 511 -14.86 6.12 -28.15
C ASP A 511 -14.56 7.28 -27.20
N VAL A 512 -14.04 6.94 -26.02
CA VAL A 512 -13.64 7.90 -24.99
C VAL A 512 -12.12 7.91 -24.99
N ARG A 513 -11.53 8.91 -25.64
CA ARG A 513 -10.08 9.08 -25.76
C ARG A 513 -9.66 10.44 -25.22
N ALA A 514 -8.65 10.43 -24.37
CA ALA A 514 -8.00 11.65 -23.94
C ALA A 514 -7.19 12.24 -25.12
N LYS A 515 -7.24 13.57 -25.28
CA LYS A 515 -6.42 14.27 -26.29
C LYS A 515 -4.93 14.29 -25.90
N ARG A 516 -4.65 14.41 -24.60
CA ARG A 516 -3.34 14.18 -24.01
C ARG A 516 -3.34 12.79 -23.39
N ALA A 517 -2.28 12.02 -23.59
CA ALA A 517 -2.22 10.67 -23.05
C ALA A 517 -2.32 10.70 -21.52
N VAL A 518 -3.09 9.76 -20.95
CA VAL A 518 -3.16 9.57 -19.49
C VAL A 518 -1.77 9.16 -19.01
N LYS A 519 -1.22 9.87 -18.03
CA LYS A 519 0.12 9.62 -17.49
C LYS A 519 0.06 8.53 -16.42
N ILE A 520 0.75 7.43 -16.65
CA ILE A 520 0.96 6.39 -15.64
C ILE A 520 2.23 6.75 -14.85
N VAL A 521 2.08 7.02 -13.56
CA VAL A 521 3.15 7.44 -12.66
C VAL A 521 3.46 6.30 -11.71
N ARG A 522 4.65 5.68 -11.84
CA ARG A 522 5.12 4.68 -10.88
C ARG A 522 5.62 5.36 -9.62
N THR A 523 5.07 4.97 -8.47
CA THR A 523 5.34 5.66 -7.20
C THR A 523 6.54 5.09 -6.45
N GLU A 524 6.93 3.86 -6.75
CA GLU A 524 8.04 3.14 -6.15
C GLU A 524 8.82 2.33 -7.19
#